data_AF-A0A352PS13-F1
#
_entry.id   AF-A0A352PS13-F1
#
_cell.length_a   1.000
_cell.length_b   1.000
_cell.length_c   1.000
_cell.angle_alpha   90.00
_cell.angle_beta   90.00
_cell.angle_gamma   90.00
#
_symmetry.space_group_name_H-M   'P 1'
#
loop_
_entity.id
_entity.type
_entity.pdbx_description
1 polymer ?
#
loop_
_entity_poly.entity_id
_entity_poly.type
_entity_poly.pdbx_seq_one_letter_code
_entity_poly.pdbx_strand_id
1 'polypeptide(L)' 'ERSFHIEVEASPSREGGLRVITRDRRLLYDNSFAARLNRSEDEIRQEIWRVIFGTPTAAF' A
#
# COMPACT_ATOMS: atom_id res chain seq x y z
N GLU A 1 -17.09 9.08 -25.78
CA GLU A 1 -16.97 8.56 -24.40
C GLU A 1 -16.16 7.27 -24.40
N ARG A 2 -15.31 7.03 -23.40
CA ARG A 2 -14.65 5.72 -23.20
C ARG A 2 -15.43 4.99 -22.11
N SER A 3 -16.02 3.85 -22.45
CA SER A 3 -16.61 2.93 -21.48
C SER A 3 -15.56 1.92 -21.02
N PHE A 4 -15.57 1.60 -19.73
CA PHE A 4 -14.72 0.57 -19.14
C PHE A 4 -15.62 -0.53 -18.60
N HIS A 5 -15.24 -1.79 -18.84
CA HIS A 5 -15.91 -2.94 -18.26
C HIS A 5 -15.16 -3.37 -17.01
N ILE A 6 -15.83 -3.45 -15.87
CA ILE A 6 -15.25 -3.82 -14.58
C ILE A 6 -16.07 -4.98 -14.03
N GLU A 7 -15.38 -6.09 -13.75
CA GLU A 7 -15.93 -7.26 -13.06
C GLU A 7 -15.44 -7.21 -11.60
N VAL A 8 -16.35 -7.45 -10.65
CA VAL A 8 -16.05 -7.40 -9.21
C VAL A 8 -16.22 -8.79 -8.62
N GLU A 9 -15.15 -9.30 -8.03
CA GLU A 9 -15.13 -10.59 -7.34
C GLU A 9 -14.88 -10.40 -5.85
N ALA A 10 -15.63 -11.12 -5.01
CA ALA A 10 -15.40 -11.14 -3.58
C ALA A 10 -14.09 -11.86 -3.23
N SER A 11 -13.36 -11.33 -2.26
CA SER A 11 -12.08 -11.89 -1.83
C SER A 11 -12.05 -12.03 -0.30
N PRO A 12 -12.60 -13.11 0.26
CA PRO A 12 -12.77 -13.27 1.70
C PRO A 12 -11.45 -13.34 2.49
N SER A 13 -10.33 -13.66 1.84
CA SER A 13 -9.01 -13.74 2.46
C SER A 13 -8.29 -12.39 2.59
N ARG A 14 -8.89 -11.27 2.18
CA ARG A 14 -8.29 -9.93 2.27
C ARG A 14 -8.93 -9.17 3.42
N GLU A 15 -8.09 -8.66 4.32
CA GLU A 15 -8.51 -7.83 5.46
C GLU A 15 -8.96 -6.41 5.05
N GLY A 16 -8.86 -6.07 3.75
CA GLY A 16 -9.39 -4.84 3.17
C GLY A 16 -8.59 -4.32 1.98
N GLY A 17 -9.12 -3.26 1.38
CA GLY A 17 -8.60 -2.69 0.13
C GLY A 17 -9.00 -3.51 -1.10
N LEU A 18 -8.29 -3.31 -2.22
CA LEU A 18 -8.65 -3.89 -3.52
C LEU A 18 -7.42 -4.31 -4.31
N ARG A 19 -7.61 -5.28 -5.20
CA ARG A 19 -6.63 -5.70 -6.19
C ARG A 19 -7.28 -5.63 -7.57
N VAL A 20 -6.66 -4.91 -8.50
CA VAL A 20 -7.14 -4.77 -9.87
C VAL A 20 -6.25 -5.60 -10.77
N ILE A 21 -6.86 -6.44 -11.60
CA ILE A 21 -6.17 -7.23 -12.60
C ILE A 21 -6.66 -6.77 -13.96
N THR A 22 -5.76 -6.56 -14.91
CA THR A 22 -6.17 -6.31 -16.29
C THR A 22 -6.84 -7.56 -16.87
N ARG A 23 -7.74 -7.38 -17.85
CA ARG A 23 -8.48 -8.50 -18.47
C ARG A 23 -7.55 -9.57 -19.07
N ASP A 24 -6.42 -9.13 -19.61
CA ASP A 24 -5.37 -10.00 -20.16
C ASP A 24 -4.46 -10.64 -19.08
N ARG A 25 -4.71 -10.34 -17.81
CA ARG A 25 -3.97 -10.81 -16.63
C ARG A 25 -2.48 -10.46 -16.61
N ARG A 26 -2.03 -9.50 -17.44
CA ARG A 26 -0.63 -9.09 -17.49
C ARG A 26 -0.22 -8.13 -16.38
N LEU A 27 -1.14 -7.28 -15.93
CA LEU A 27 -0.87 -6.29 -14.89
C LEU A 27 -1.72 -6.56 -13.66
N LEU A 28 -1.08 -6.41 -12.51
CA LEU A 28 -1.67 -6.56 -11.20
C LEU A 28 -1.37 -5.32 -10.36
N TYR A 29 -2.41 -4.60 -9.98
CA TYR A 29 -2.30 -3.47 -9.07
C TYR A 29 -2.83 -3.89 -7.71
N ASP A 30 -1.94 -4.02 -6.72
CA ASP A 30 -2.30 -4.37 -5.35
C ASP A 30 -2.38 -3.11 -4.47
N ASN A 31 -3.61 -2.77 -4.10
CA ASN A 31 -3.93 -1.67 -3.19
C ASN A 31 -4.65 -2.20 -1.93
N SER A 32 -4.39 -3.45 -1.55
CA SER A 32 -4.74 -3.96 -0.23
C SER A 32 -4.05 -3.15 0.87
N PHE A 33 -4.63 -3.13 2.07
CA PHE A 33 -4.03 -2.43 3.20
C PHE A 33 -2.63 -2.94 3.54
N ALA A 34 -2.43 -4.27 3.49
CA ALA A 34 -1.12 -4.88 3.66
C ALA A 34 -0.10 -4.39 2.62
N ALA A 35 -0.47 -4.33 1.34
CA ALA A 35 0.43 -3.84 0.30
C ALA A 35 0.77 -2.35 0.47
N ARG A 36 -0.18 -1.53 0.94
CA ARG A 36 0.07 -0.11 1.27
C ARG A 36 1.03 0.03 2.45
N LEU A 37 0.80 -0.75 3.52
CA LEU A 37 1.66 -0.75 4.70
C LEU A 37 3.11 -1.10 4.33
N ASN A 38 3.30 -2.16 3.55
CA ASN A 38 4.65 -2.58 3.12
C ASN A 38 5.36 -1.50 2.27
N ARG A 39 4.63 -0.80 1.40
CA ARG A 39 5.23 0.30 0.60
C ARG A 39 5.66 1.49 1.44
N SER A 40 4.98 1.75 2.55
CA SER A 40 5.26 2.87 3.45
C SER A 40 6.05 2.45 4.70
N GLU A 41 6.51 1.19 4.78
CA GLU A 41 7.07 0.64 6.00
C GLU A 41 8.31 1.42 6.47
N ASP A 42 9.21 1.74 5.54
CA ASP A 42 10.44 2.47 5.87
C ASP A 42 10.16 3.91 6.33
N GLU A 43 9.21 4.60 5.69
CA GLU A 43 8.79 5.96 6.08
C GLU A 43 8.16 5.94 7.49
N ILE A 44 7.25 5.00 7.73
CA ILE A 44 6.60 4.80 9.03
C ILE A 44 7.66 4.47 10.09
N ARG A 45 8.60 3.58 9.78
CA ARG A 45 9.68 3.20 10.69
C ARG A 45 10.55 4.40 11.04
N GLN A 46 10.96 5.21 10.08
CA GLN A 46 11.73 6.44 10.31
C GLN A 46 10.98 7.41 11.21
N GLU A 47 9.67 7.60 10.98
CA GLU A 47 8.84 8.47 11.81
C GLU A 47 8.73 7.94 13.25
N ILE A 48 8.52 6.63 13.42
CA ILE A 48 8.50 5.98 14.74
C ILE A 48 9.83 6.21 15.47
N TRP A 49 10.97 5.99 14.80
CA TRP A 49 12.29 6.23 15.39
C TRP A 49 12.47 7.68 15.82
N ARG A 50 12.08 8.63 14.95
CA ARG A 50 12.15 10.07 15.22
C ARG A 50 11.34 10.45 16.46
N VAL A 51 10.13 9.92 16.60
CA VAL A 51 9.26 10.22 17.73
C VAL A 51 9.75 9.58 19.03
N ILE A 52 10.21 8.33 18.98
CA ILE A 52 10.63 7.59 20.19
C ILE A 52 12.00 8.07 20.70
N PHE A 53 12.97 8.25 19.82
CA PHE A 53 14.37 8.50 20.20
C PHE A 53 14.81 9.94 19.96
N GLY A 54 13.95 10.79 19.40
CA GLY A 54 14.31 12.14 18.98
C GLY A 54 15.15 12.15 17.71
N THR A 55 15.51 13.35 17.26
CA THR A 55 16.56 13.51 16.24
C THR A 55 17.91 13.64 16.94
N PRO A 56 19.02 13.10 16.38
CA PRO A 56 20.33 13.37 16.92
C PRO A 56 20.55 14.89 16.88
N THR A 57 20.55 15.54 18.05
CA THR A 57 21.05 16.90 18.16
C THR A 57 22.51 16.83 17.74
N ALA A 58 22.83 17.31 16.54
CA ALA A 58 24.20 17.48 16.11
C ALA A 58 24.85 18.48 17.08
N ALA A 59 25.53 17.96 18.11
CA ALA A 59 26.42 18.73 18.93
C ALA A 59 27.63 19.07 18.07
N PHE A 60 27.73 20.33 17.68
CA PHE A 60 28.93 20.94 17.10
C PHE A 60 30.00 21.13 18.20
#